data_AF-A0A815H099-F1
#
_entry.id   AF-A0A815H099-F1
#
_cell.length_a   1.000
_cell.length_b   1.000
_cell.length_c   1.000
_cell.angle_alpha   90.00
_cell.angle_beta   90.00
_cell.angle_gamma   90.00
#
_symmetry.space_group_name_H-M   'P 1'
#
loop_
_entity.id
_entity.type
_entity.pdbx_description
1 polymer ?
#
loop_
_entity_poly.entity_id
_entity_poly.type
_entity_poly.pdbx_seq_one_letter_code
_entity_poly.pdbx_strand_id
1 'polypeptide(L)'
;MATVNDNTSSSVAEEDINRNKSFKLYQTIAYAICVVTCHLGLYLGLIALFYCWFVGSLLGLSYAISALMNSICSFFVFWHLKGQTPNDLERRDYLVCCINGALIFGSFLGIKSHEIQLMIDLQTPTGDWFTRVYSVIHIISFITLSIVKLVLSTKLKSKSLFYDTLSSITGIVLSIALILRDRISISKGEKEIIGFLCMLTVISLPIISFKLIFIGIVYQNKLYRQSFRQESNNTYINVHTTLLSSSHTHEIIELILQRQFIFIKSKRLQLNRERAGEFYREHQGKFFYSRLVHYMSCGPISCHILGRDNAIQEWRSMLGPTKVFKTIFEAENTIRGQHGVTDTRNCGHGSDSTETAQREIKFFFPEFDMKSISKYENLLANNLVFNRDILEHQLPS
;
A
#
# COMPACT_ATOMS: atom_id res chain seq x y z
N MET A 1 11.24 46.53 23.01
CA MET A 1 11.88 45.51 22.15
C MET A 1 10.94 44.30 22.07
N ALA A 2 10.03 44.29 21.10
CA ALA A 2 9.24 43.12 20.70
C ALA A 2 8.61 43.42 19.33
N THR A 3 9.45 43.47 18.29
CA THR A 3 9.04 43.57 16.88
C THR A 3 9.91 42.62 16.08
N VAL A 4 9.85 41.33 16.41
CA VAL A 4 10.46 40.25 15.62
C VAL A 4 9.57 39.03 15.77
N ASN A 5 8.52 38.90 14.95
CA ASN A 5 7.90 37.60 14.62
C ASN A 5 6.83 37.62 13.51
N ASP A 6 6.51 38.78 12.91
CA ASP A 6 5.57 38.82 11.76
C ASP A 6 6.23 38.59 10.39
N ASN A 7 7.56 38.71 10.29
CA ASN A 7 8.27 38.57 9.01
C ASN A 7 8.61 37.11 8.63
N THR A 8 8.60 36.19 9.60
CA THR A 8 8.93 34.77 9.37
C THR A 8 7.71 33.95 8.92
N SER A 9 6.51 34.32 9.37
CA SER A 9 5.26 33.69 8.93
C SER A 9 4.89 34.09 7.49
N SER A 10 5.14 35.35 7.12
CA SER A 10 4.92 35.86 5.76
C SER A 10 5.92 35.29 4.75
N SER A 11 7.20 35.14 5.12
CA SER A 11 8.23 34.57 4.24
C SER A 11 8.00 33.08 3.96
N VAL A 12 7.56 32.31 4.97
CA VAL A 12 7.23 30.88 4.80
C VAL A 12 5.99 30.70 3.91
N ALA A 13 4.96 31.53 4.10
CA ALA A 13 3.78 31.52 3.26
C ALA A 13 4.12 31.89 1.80
N GLU A 14 5.00 32.87 1.58
CA GLU A 14 5.42 33.30 0.25
C GLU A 14 6.30 32.25 -0.46
N GLU A 15 7.20 31.58 0.27
CA GLU A 15 7.95 30.43 -0.24
C GLU A 15 7.03 29.26 -0.63
N ASP A 16 6.02 28.96 0.16
CA ASP A 16 5.09 27.87 -0.11
C ASP A 16 4.18 28.16 -1.30
N ILE A 17 3.75 29.43 -1.45
CA ILE A 17 3.03 29.90 -2.64
C ILE A 17 3.91 29.79 -3.90
N ASN A 18 5.18 30.22 -3.82
CA ASN A 18 6.12 30.15 -4.95
C ASN A 18 6.48 28.71 -5.31
N ARG A 19 6.65 27.83 -4.33
CA ARG A 19 6.82 26.38 -4.54
C ARG A 19 5.60 25.78 -5.23
N ASN A 20 4.39 26.14 -4.82
CA ASN A 20 3.16 25.61 -5.40
C ASN A 20 2.93 26.12 -6.84
N LYS A 21 3.23 27.39 -7.13
CA LYS A 21 3.22 27.95 -8.49
C LYS A 21 4.23 27.24 -9.40
N SER A 22 5.46 27.06 -8.93
CA SER A 22 6.51 26.37 -9.69
C SER A 22 6.15 24.91 -9.96
N PHE A 23 5.59 24.22 -8.97
CA PHE A 23 5.11 22.85 -9.12
C PHE A 23 4.04 22.74 -10.20
N LYS A 24 3.01 23.60 -10.17
CA LYS A 24 1.95 23.63 -11.19
C LYS A 24 2.50 23.91 -12.58
N LEU A 25 3.46 24.84 -12.71
CA LEU A 25 4.12 25.11 -13.99
C LEU A 25 4.82 23.86 -14.53
N TYR A 26 5.65 23.20 -13.72
CA TYR A 26 6.32 21.96 -14.13
C TYR A 26 5.33 20.84 -14.46
N GLN A 27 4.23 20.74 -13.71
CA GLN A 27 3.16 19.78 -13.96
C GLN A 27 2.48 20.03 -15.31
N THR A 28 2.18 21.28 -15.66
CA THR A 28 1.60 21.66 -16.95
C THR A 28 2.55 21.37 -18.11
N ILE A 29 3.84 21.67 -17.96
CA ILE A 29 4.85 21.37 -18.99
C ILE A 29 4.97 19.84 -19.17
N ALA A 30 5.07 19.08 -18.08
CA ALA A 30 5.13 17.63 -18.12
C ALA A 30 3.89 17.03 -18.78
N TYR A 31 2.71 17.56 -18.47
CA TYR A 31 1.45 17.18 -19.08
C TYR A 31 1.49 17.37 -20.60
N ALA A 32 1.87 18.55 -21.07
CA ALA A 32 1.95 18.85 -22.51
C ALA A 32 2.94 17.92 -23.23
N ILE A 33 4.10 17.65 -22.62
CA ILE A 33 5.12 16.76 -23.20
C ILE A 33 4.63 15.32 -23.28
N CYS A 34 3.94 14.81 -22.27
CA CYS A 34 3.36 13.47 -22.32
C CYS A 34 2.27 13.36 -23.41
N VAL A 35 1.46 14.40 -23.61
CA VAL A 35 0.48 14.46 -24.71
C VAL A 35 1.18 14.42 -26.07
N VAL A 36 2.20 15.25 -26.28
CA VAL A 36 3.00 15.26 -27.51
C VAL A 36 3.64 13.90 -27.75
N THR A 37 4.23 13.30 -26.71
CA THR A 37 4.85 11.97 -26.81
C THR A 37 3.83 10.90 -27.19
N CYS A 38 2.65 10.92 -26.57
CA CYS A 38 1.58 9.98 -26.87
C CYS A 38 1.14 10.10 -28.34
N HIS A 39 0.83 11.31 -28.82
CA HIS A 39 0.41 11.49 -30.20
C HIS A 39 1.50 11.12 -31.21
N LEU A 40 2.74 11.53 -30.95
CA LEU A 40 3.86 11.20 -31.82
C LEU A 40 4.12 9.70 -31.85
N GLY A 41 4.12 9.03 -30.70
CA GLY A 41 4.30 7.58 -30.58
C GLY A 41 3.17 6.80 -31.25
N LEU A 42 1.92 7.25 -31.13
CA LEU A 42 0.77 6.66 -31.81
C LEU A 42 0.89 6.80 -33.33
N TYR A 43 1.18 8.02 -33.81
CA TYR A 43 1.31 8.32 -35.24
C TYR A 43 2.43 7.48 -35.87
N LEU A 44 3.61 7.53 -35.27
CA LEU A 44 4.76 6.74 -35.69
C LEU A 44 4.46 5.24 -35.59
N GLY A 45 3.89 4.76 -34.48
CA GLY A 45 3.59 3.34 -34.27
C GLY A 45 2.61 2.77 -35.29
N LEU A 46 1.52 3.50 -35.59
CA LEU A 46 0.52 3.08 -36.57
C LEU A 46 1.06 3.06 -38.00
N ILE A 47 1.87 4.05 -38.36
CA ILE A 47 2.53 4.11 -39.67
C ILE A 47 3.48 2.94 -39.86
N ALA A 48 4.28 2.62 -38.84
CA ALA A 48 5.16 1.46 -38.86
C ALA A 48 4.36 0.14 -38.94
N LEU A 49 3.28 0.01 -38.15
CA LEU A 49 2.41 -1.16 -38.17
C LEU A 49 1.79 -1.39 -39.56
N PHE A 50 1.25 -0.32 -40.17
CA PHE A 50 0.68 -0.36 -41.51
C PHE A 50 1.73 -0.78 -42.53
N TYR A 51 2.91 -0.16 -42.51
CA TYR A 51 3.99 -0.51 -43.42
C TYR A 51 4.43 -1.97 -43.27
N CYS A 52 4.59 -2.45 -42.04
CA CYS A 52 4.98 -3.83 -41.76
C CYS A 52 3.94 -4.85 -42.19
N TRP A 53 2.66 -4.51 -42.12
CA TRP A 53 1.59 -5.35 -42.65
C TRP A 53 1.76 -5.59 -44.16
N PHE A 54 2.14 -4.56 -44.91
CA PHE A 54 2.35 -4.66 -46.36
C PHE A 54 3.66 -5.36 -46.73
N VAL A 55 4.74 -5.10 -46.01
CA VAL A 55 6.09 -5.60 -46.33
C VAL A 55 6.40 -6.94 -45.66
N GLY A 56 5.61 -7.36 -44.68
CA GLY A 56 5.88 -8.57 -43.89
C GLY A 56 7.10 -8.43 -42.96
N SER A 57 7.50 -7.20 -42.62
CA SER A 57 8.70 -6.96 -41.82
C SER A 57 8.44 -7.17 -40.32
N LEU A 58 8.89 -8.30 -39.79
CA LEU A 58 8.90 -8.61 -38.36
C LEU A 58 9.67 -7.58 -37.53
N LEU A 59 10.73 -7.00 -38.12
CA LEU A 59 11.54 -5.98 -37.46
C LEU A 59 10.72 -4.71 -37.20
N GLY A 60 10.05 -4.19 -38.24
CA GLY A 60 9.22 -3.01 -38.05
C GLY A 60 7.96 -3.31 -37.22
N LEU A 61 7.50 -4.57 -37.13
CA LEU A 61 6.44 -4.96 -36.20
C LEU A 61 6.89 -4.83 -34.74
N SER A 62 8.07 -5.35 -34.38
CA SER A 62 8.66 -5.19 -33.04
C SER A 62 8.83 -3.71 -32.68
N TYR A 63 9.24 -2.92 -33.66
CA TYR A 63 9.35 -1.48 -33.55
C TYR A 63 7.99 -0.80 -33.31
N ALA A 64 6.99 -1.12 -34.13
CA ALA A 64 5.63 -0.58 -34.01
C ALA A 64 5.04 -0.87 -32.64
N ILE A 65 5.22 -2.09 -32.13
CA ILE A 65 4.82 -2.47 -30.77
C ILE A 65 5.52 -1.60 -29.74
N SER A 66 6.84 -1.41 -29.83
CA SER A 66 7.60 -0.56 -28.90
C SER A 66 7.10 0.89 -28.90
N ALA A 67 6.88 1.49 -30.06
CA ALA A 67 6.36 2.86 -30.19
C ALA A 67 4.94 3.00 -29.61
N LEU A 68 4.06 2.02 -29.87
CA LEU A 68 2.71 1.99 -29.31
C LEU A 68 2.74 1.80 -27.79
N MET A 69 3.59 0.92 -27.26
CA MET A 69 3.75 0.75 -25.82
C MET A 69 4.24 2.04 -25.15
N ASN A 70 5.18 2.76 -25.76
CA ASN A 70 5.64 4.05 -25.27
C ASN A 70 4.52 5.11 -25.28
N SER A 71 3.66 5.09 -26.30
CA SER A 71 2.45 5.94 -26.33
C SER A 71 1.51 5.63 -25.17
N ILE A 72 1.30 4.35 -24.85
CA ILE A 72 0.44 3.94 -23.73
C ILE A 72 1.07 4.34 -22.38
N CYS A 73 2.39 4.17 -22.21
CA CYS A 73 3.10 4.65 -21.02
C CYS A 73 2.89 6.16 -20.81
N SER A 74 3.13 6.96 -21.85
CA SER A 74 2.92 8.41 -21.82
C SER A 74 1.46 8.80 -21.57
N PHE A 75 0.50 7.99 -22.03
CA PHE A 75 -0.92 8.17 -21.72
C PHE A 75 -1.21 8.09 -20.22
N PHE A 76 -0.73 7.03 -19.57
CA PHE A 76 -0.96 6.83 -18.15
C PHE A 76 -0.22 7.87 -17.29
N VAL A 77 0.96 8.31 -17.71
CA VAL A 77 1.69 9.39 -17.02
C VAL A 77 0.92 10.71 -17.07
N PHE A 78 0.38 11.13 -18.22
CA PHE A 78 -0.42 12.37 -18.23
C PHE A 78 -1.72 12.21 -17.40
N TRP A 79 -2.33 11.02 -17.37
CA TRP A 79 -3.48 10.74 -16.52
C TRP A 79 -3.15 10.88 -15.02
N HIS A 80 -1.96 10.42 -14.61
CA HIS A 80 -1.40 10.70 -13.29
C HIS A 80 -1.28 12.22 -13.04
N LEU A 81 -0.68 12.96 -13.98
CA LEU A 81 -0.48 14.41 -13.86
C LEU A 81 -1.78 15.22 -13.83
N LYS A 82 -2.94 14.64 -14.17
CA LYS A 82 -4.26 15.26 -13.99
C LYS A 82 -4.73 15.26 -12.52
N GLY A 83 -4.00 14.63 -11.60
CA GLY A 83 -4.30 14.65 -10.17
C GLY A 83 -4.31 16.08 -9.59
N GLN A 84 -5.28 16.38 -8.74
CA GLN A 84 -5.44 17.72 -8.15
C GLN A 84 -4.86 17.83 -6.73
N THR A 85 -4.86 16.74 -5.97
CA THR A 85 -4.30 16.71 -4.62
C THR A 85 -2.95 15.97 -4.57
N PRO A 86 -2.06 16.29 -3.61
CA PRO A 86 -0.80 15.56 -3.44
C PRO A 86 -0.99 14.05 -3.23
N ASN A 87 -2.03 13.66 -2.47
CA ASN A 87 -2.38 12.26 -2.25
C ASN A 87 -2.86 11.58 -3.52
N ASP A 88 -3.66 12.26 -4.35
CA ASP A 88 -4.08 11.73 -5.66
C ASP A 88 -2.90 11.54 -6.60
N LEU A 89 -1.98 12.51 -6.62
CA LEU A 89 -0.77 12.46 -7.42
C LEU A 89 0.09 11.27 -6.98
N GLU A 90 0.39 11.13 -5.70
CA GLU A 90 1.17 10.01 -5.18
C GLU A 90 0.50 8.66 -5.47
N ARG A 91 -0.81 8.54 -5.19
CA ARG A 91 -1.57 7.31 -5.45
C ARG A 91 -1.53 6.91 -6.92
N ARG A 92 -1.74 7.87 -7.83
CA ARG A 92 -1.70 7.60 -9.26
C ARG A 92 -0.27 7.30 -9.74
N ASP A 93 0.75 7.94 -9.17
CA ASP A 93 2.15 7.72 -9.56
C ASP A 93 2.56 6.24 -9.40
N TYR A 94 2.20 5.62 -8.28
CA TYR A 94 2.48 4.21 -8.02
C TYR A 94 1.66 3.25 -8.90
N LEU A 95 0.39 3.58 -9.18
CA LEU A 95 -0.43 2.78 -10.07
C LEU A 95 0.13 2.82 -11.51
N VAL A 96 0.50 4.01 -11.98
CA VAL A 96 1.11 4.17 -13.30
C VAL A 96 2.48 3.48 -13.36
N CYS A 97 3.26 3.49 -12.28
CA CYS A 97 4.49 2.71 -12.20
C CYS A 97 4.27 1.21 -12.41
N CYS A 98 3.22 0.62 -11.81
CA CYS A 98 2.85 -0.77 -12.07
C CYS A 98 2.52 -1.02 -13.54
N ILE A 99 1.68 -0.16 -14.12
CA ILE A 99 1.24 -0.27 -15.51
C ILE A 99 2.44 -0.16 -16.45
N ASN A 100 3.30 0.86 -16.27
CA ASN A 100 4.52 1.04 -17.05
C ASN A 100 5.45 -0.17 -16.91
N GLY A 101 5.60 -0.74 -15.71
CA GLY A 101 6.36 -1.97 -15.50
C GLY A 101 5.82 -3.15 -16.33
N ALA A 102 4.50 -3.34 -16.37
CA ALA A 102 3.87 -4.38 -17.18
C ALA A 102 4.04 -4.14 -18.69
N LEU A 103 3.91 -2.90 -19.15
CA LEU A 103 4.09 -2.52 -20.56
C LEU A 103 5.53 -2.67 -21.04
N ILE A 104 6.51 -2.32 -20.19
CA ILE A 104 7.94 -2.54 -20.47
C ILE A 104 8.23 -4.03 -20.57
N PHE A 105 7.65 -4.85 -19.68
CA PHE A 105 7.78 -6.30 -19.77
C PHE A 105 7.15 -6.89 -21.05
N GLY A 106 5.99 -6.38 -21.46
CA GLY A 106 5.37 -6.76 -22.74
C GLY A 106 6.22 -6.37 -23.95
N SER A 107 6.81 -5.16 -23.91
CA SER A 107 7.76 -4.70 -24.94
C SER A 107 8.98 -5.61 -25.02
N PHE A 108 9.52 -6.05 -23.87
CA PHE A 108 10.60 -7.04 -23.81
C PHE A 108 10.23 -8.35 -24.49
N LEU A 109 9.02 -8.90 -24.26
CA LEU A 109 8.57 -10.13 -24.92
C LEU A 109 8.50 -9.96 -26.44
N GLY A 110 8.02 -8.81 -26.92
CA GLY A 110 8.01 -8.46 -28.35
C GLY A 110 9.40 -8.25 -28.96
N ILE A 111 10.37 -7.77 -28.18
CA ILE A 111 11.77 -7.64 -28.61
C ILE A 111 12.50 -8.99 -28.60
N LYS A 112 12.21 -9.87 -27.63
CA LYS A 112 12.84 -11.19 -27.49
C LYS A 112 12.53 -12.11 -28.68
N SER A 113 11.39 -11.95 -29.36
CA SER A 113 11.13 -12.69 -30.60
C SER A 113 12.14 -12.34 -31.71
N HIS A 114 12.72 -11.13 -31.68
CA HIS A 114 13.67 -10.65 -32.68
C HIS A 114 15.10 -11.14 -32.45
N GLU A 115 15.59 -11.19 -31.20
CA GLU A 115 16.89 -11.79 -30.85
C GLU A 115 16.94 -13.29 -31.21
N ILE A 116 15.82 -14.00 -31.02
CA ILE A 116 15.65 -15.39 -31.46
C ILE A 116 15.69 -15.47 -33.00
N GLN A 117 15.06 -14.54 -33.72
CA GLN A 117 15.11 -14.48 -35.19
C GLN A 117 16.49 -14.10 -35.73
N LEU A 118 17.20 -13.21 -35.06
CA LEU A 118 18.59 -12.83 -35.36
C LEU A 118 19.56 -14.01 -35.25
N MET A 119 19.29 -14.95 -34.33
CA MET A 119 20.06 -16.19 -34.21
C MET A 119 19.68 -17.24 -35.27
N ILE A 120 18.48 -17.17 -35.84
CA ILE A 120 17.94 -18.17 -36.77
C ILE A 120 18.16 -17.76 -38.24
N ASP A 121 18.13 -16.46 -38.58
CA ASP A 121 18.05 -16.00 -39.96
C ASP A 121 19.28 -15.18 -40.38
N LEU A 122 20.14 -15.78 -41.22
CA LEU A 122 21.32 -15.14 -41.84
C LEU A 122 20.95 -14.23 -43.02
N GLN A 123 19.67 -14.12 -43.39
CA GLN A 123 19.23 -13.19 -44.44
C GLN A 123 18.80 -11.85 -43.83
N THR A 124 19.61 -10.82 -44.08
CA THR A 124 19.22 -9.42 -43.87
C THR A 124 18.07 -9.08 -44.81
N PRO A 125 16.89 -8.64 -44.32
CA PRO A 125 15.95 -7.98 -45.21
C PRO A 125 16.66 -6.74 -45.78
N THR A 126 16.68 -6.64 -47.10
CA THR A 126 17.32 -5.55 -47.85
C THR A 126 16.92 -4.20 -47.26
N GLY A 127 17.91 -3.37 -46.93
CA GLY A 127 17.78 -2.07 -46.28
C GLY A 127 16.58 -1.27 -46.79
N ASP A 128 15.51 -1.32 -46.01
CA ASP A 128 14.29 -0.60 -46.28
C ASP A 128 14.51 0.87 -45.91
N TRP A 129 14.49 1.74 -46.91
CA TRP A 129 14.67 3.19 -46.74
C TRP A 129 13.63 3.77 -45.76
N PHE A 130 12.43 3.19 -45.69
CA PHE A 130 11.35 3.65 -44.84
C PHE A 130 11.67 3.43 -43.36
N THR A 131 12.04 2.21 -42.97
CA THR A 131 12.47 1.88 -41.60
C THR A 131 13.63 2.77 -41.13
N ARG A 132 14.51 3.18 -42.05
CA ARG A 132 15.65 4.09 -41.77
C ARG A 132 15.23 5.52 -41.50
N VAL A 133 14.50 6.14 -42.44
CA VAL A 133 13.99 7.52 -42.29
C VAL A 133 13.20 7.63 -41.01
N TYR A 134 12.36 6.65 -40.76
CA TYR A 134 11.59 6.53 -39.54
C TYR A 134 12.48 6.48 -38.29
N SER A 135 13.48 5.58 -38.24
CA SER A 135 14.34 5.41 -37.07
C SER A 135 15.09 6.70 -36.72
N VAL A 136 15.51 7.47 -37.73
CA VAL A 136 16.14 8.78 -37.54
C VAL A 136 15.15 9.78 -36.92
N ILE A 137 13.92 9.86 -37.45
CA ILE A 137 12.87 10.73 -36.91
C ILE A 137 12.58 10.38 -35.45
N HIS A 138 12.49 9.10 -35.13
CA HIS A 138 12.24 8.65 -33.76
C HIS A 138 13.39 9.02 -32.83
N ILE A 139 14.66 8.76 -33.21
CA ILE A 139 15.82 9.12 -32.38
C ILE A 139 15.83 10.61 -32.06
N ILE A 140 15.69 11.47 -33.08
CA ILE A 140 15.75 12.93 -32.90
C ILE A 140 14.60 13.41 -32.01
N SER A 141 13.40 12.92 -32.26
CA SER A 141 12.20 13.35 -31.53
C SER A 141 12.24 12.89 -30.07
N PHE A 142 12.56 11.62 -29.83
CA PHE A 142 12.50 11.06 -28.48
C PHE A 142 13.72 11.40 -27.63
N ILE A 143 14.90 11.71 -28.20
CA ILE A 143 16.03 12.25 -27.40
C ILE A 143 15.60 13.56 -26.74
N THR A 144 15.07 14.48 -27.54
CA THR A 144 14.68 15.81 -27.07
C THR A 144 13.60 15.71 -25.99
N LEU A 145 12.55 14.92 -26.25
CA LEU A 145 11.47 14.69 -25.29
C LEU A 145 11.98 14.01 -24.00
N SER A 146 12.89 13.04 -24.11
CA SER A 146 13.43 12.31 -22.95
C SER A 146 14.26 13.20 -22.02
N ILE A 147 15.08 14.10 -22.57
CA ILE A 147 15.86 15.05 -21.77
C ILE A 147 14.93 15.94 -20.94
N VAL A 148 13.88 16.48 -21.56
CA VAL A 148 12.94 17.36 -20.86
C VAL A 148 12.16 16.59 -19.80
N LYS A 149 11.67 15.38 -20.10
CA LYS A 149 11.00 14.52 -19.12
C LYS A 149 11.90 14.16 -17.95
N LEU A 150 13.19 13.89 -18.18
CA LEU A 150 14.14 13.59 -17.11
C LEU A 150 14.24 14.77 -16.14
N VAL A 151 14.44 15.99 -16.65
CA VAL A 151 14.49 17.20 -15.83
C VAL A 151 13.20 17.37 -15.03
N LEU A 152 12.04 17.25 -15.68
CA LEU A 152 10.74 17.41 -15.03
C LEU A 152 10.47 16.33 -13.97
N SER A 153 10.92 15.09 -14.20
CA SER A 153 10.77 14.00 -13.23
C SER A 153 11.48 14.30 -11.91
N THR A 154 12.66 14.93 -11.97
CA THR A 154 13.40 15.34 -10.76
C THR A 154 12.70 16.50 -10.05
N LYS A 155 12.17 17.48 -10.79
CA LYS A 155 11.48 18.65 -10.23
C LYS A 155 10.13 18.29 -9.60
N LEU A 156 9.39 17.36 -10.21
CA LEU A 156 8.10 16.89 -9.72
C LEU A 156 8.20 15.73 -8.72
N LYS A 157 9.40 15.15 -8.56
CA LYS A 157 9.62 13.88 -7.83
C LYS A 157 8.70 12.74 -8.31
N SER A 158 8.32 12.76 -9.58
CA SER A 158 7.42 11.77 -10.18
C SER A 158 8.22 10.57 -10.65
N LYS A 159 7.93 9.40 -10.06
CA LYS A 159 8.57 8.15 -10.45
C LYS A 159 8.05 7.70 -11.81
N SER A 160 6.75 7.79 -12.05
CA SER A 160 6.15 7.37 -13.32
C SER A 160 6.73 8.11 -14.54
N LEU A 161 6.95 9.42 -14.41
CA LEU A 161 7.57 10.24 -15.47
C LEU A 161 9.05 9.86 -15.72
N PHE A 162 9.80 9.53 -14.66
CA PHE A 162 11.16 9.01 -14.79
C PHE A 162 11.17 7.68 -15.55
N TYR A 163 10.24 6.77 -15.26
CA TYR A 163 10.20 5.46 -15.92
C TYR A 163 9.68 5.51 -17.36
N ASP A 164 8.77 6.43 -17.68
CA ASP A 164 8.39 6.73 -19.07
C ASP A 164 9.57 7.29 -19.88
N THR A 165 10.44 8.08 -19.24
CA THR A 165 11.72 8.51 -19.83
C THR A 165 12.62 7.30 -20.11
N LEU A 166 12.75 6.39 -19.16
CA LEU A 166 13.57 5.19 -19.31
C LEU A 166 13.07 4.28 -20.45
N SER A 167 11.75 4.12 -20.57
CA SER A 167 11.11 3.42 -21.69
C SER A 167 11.45 4.07 -23.04
N SER A 168 11.41 5.40 -23.11
CA SER A 168 11.80 6.14 -24.32
C SER A 168 13.30 5.96 -24.66
N ILE A 169 14.18 5.97 -23.65
CA ILE A 169 15.62 5.71 -23.82
C ILE A 169 15.87 4.31 -24.38
N THR A 170 15.19 3.29 -23.88
CA THR A 170 15.27 1.93 -24.42
C THR A 170 14.91 1.89 -25.91
N GLY A 171 13.84 2.58 -26.32
CA GLY A 171 13.46 2.68 -27.74
C GLY A 171 14.51 3.38 -28.60
N ILE A 172 15.19 4.40 -28.07
CA ILE A 172 16.29 5.09 -28.76
C ILE A 172 17.49 4.17 -28.95
N VAL A 173 17.91 3.46 -27.90
CA VAL A 173 19.04 2.51 -27.97
C VAL A 173 18.77 1.43 -29.02
N LEU A 174 17.56 0.88 -29.04
CA LEU A 174 17.16 -0.10 -30.05
C LEU A 174 17.19 0.51 -31.47
N SER A 175 16.66 1.72 -31.64
CA SER A 175 16.68 2.42 -32.95
C SER A 175 18.10 2.67 -33.47
N ILE A 176 19.03 3.04 -32.59
CA ILE A 176 20.45 3.24 -32.94
C ILE A 176 21.10 1.93 -33.35
N ALA A 177 20.87 0.86 -32.59
CA ALA A 177 21.41 -0.46 -32.92
C ALA A 177 20.96 -0.95 -34.30
N LEU A 178 19.70 -0.67 -34.68
CA LEU A 178 19.15 -0.99 -36.00
C LEU A 178 19.82 -0.20 -37.13
N ILE A 179 20.01 1.12 -36.95
CA ILE A 179 20.67 1.96 -37.95
C ILE A 179 22.12 1.51 -38.17
N LEU A 180 22.85 1.21 -37.08
CA LEU A 180 24.25 0.79 -37.17
C LEU A 180 24.41 -0.55 -37.86
N ARG A 181 23.49 -1.51 -37.62
CA ARG A 181 23.49 -2.81 -38.28
C ARG A 181 23.32 -2.70 -39.81
N ASP A 182 22.51 -1.76 -40.31
CA ASP A 182 22.21 -1.61 -41.75
C ASP A 182 23.26 -0.78 -42.50
N ARG A 183 24.02 0.10 -41.81
CA ARG A 183 24.82 1.13 -42.49
C ARG A 183 26.22 0.73 -42.94
N ILE A 184 26.91 -0.18 -42.27
CA ILE A 184 28.37 -0.19 -42.37
C ILE A 184 28.85 -1.61 -42.67
N SER A 185 29.86 -1.71 -43.54
CA SER A 185 30.72 -2.89 -43.64
C SER A 185 31.54 -2.97 -42.33
N ILE A 186 30.82 -3.22 -41.24
CA ILE A 186 31.31 -3.24 -39.87
C ILE A 186 32.13 -4.53 -39.71
N SER A 187 33.28 -4.43 -39.05
CA SER A 187 34.08 -5.60 -38.71
C SER A 187 33.26 -6.58 -37.85
N LYS A 188 33.53 -7.87 -37.92
CA LYS A 188 32.78 -8.88 -37.16
C LYS A 188 32.70 -8.54 -35.65
N GLY A 189 33.78 -8.00 -35.07
CA GLY A 189 33.84 -7.62 -33.65
C GLY A 189 32.93 -6.45 -33.27
N GLU A 190 32.76 -5.45 -34.13
CA GLU A 190 31.86 -4.33 -33.84
C GLU A 190 30.37 -4.73 -33.91
N LYS A 191 30.01 -5.71 -34.76
CA LYS A 191 28.66 -6.31 -34.77
C LYS A 191 28.38 -7.09 -33.47
N GLU A 192 29.38 -7.79 -32.94
CA GLU A 192 29.29 -8.50 -31.66
C GLU A 192 29.10 -7.51 -30.48
N ILE A 193 29.78 -6.36 -30.50
CA ILE A 193 29.60 -5.30 -29.48
C ILE A 193 28.16 -4.74 -29.51
N ILE A 194 27.62 -4.46 -30.70
CA ILE A 194 26.24 -3.96 -30.84
C ILE A 194 25.23 -5.02 -30.33
N GLY A 195 25.42 -6.29 -30.70
CA GLY A 195 24.60 -7.39 -30.19
C GLY A 195 24.67 -7.52 -28.66
N PHE A 196 25.86 -7.37 -28.08
CA PHE A 196 26.05 -7.39 -26.63
C PHE A 196 25.32 -6.23 -25.92
N LEU A 197 25.38 -5.01 -26.47
CA LEU A 197 24.65 -3.85 -25.93
C LEU A 197 23.12 -4.04 -26.01
N CYS A 198 22.62 -4.63 -27.10
CA CYS A 198 21.21 -5.00 -27.23
C CYS A 198 20.82 -6.05 -26.18
N MET A 199 21.62 -7.11 -26.01
CA MET A 199 21.40 -8.14 -24.99
C MET A 199 21.38 -7.58 -23.57
N LEU A 200 22.32 -6.69 -23.22
CA LEU A 200 22.31 -6.02 -21.90
C LEU A 200 21.03 -5.21 -21.69
N THR A 201 20.58 -4.49 -22.72
CA THR A 201 19.32 -3.73 -22.67
C THR A 201 18.15 -4.69 -22.44
N VAL A 202 18.08 -5.77 -23.20
CA VAL A 202 17.06 -6.83 -23.10
C VAL A 202 17.04 -7.47 -21.71
N ILE A 203 18.19 -7.77 -21.10
CA ILE A 203 18.29 -8.36 -19.75
C ILE A 203 17.88 -7.35 -18.66
N SER A 204 18.18 -6.07 -18.84
CA SER A 204 17.86 -5.04 -17.84
C SER A 204 16.35 -4.74 -17.73
N LEU A 205 15.60 -4.87 -18.83
CA LEU A 205 14.17 -4.51 -18.89
C LEU A 205 13.28 -5.34 -17.95
N PRO A 206 13.40 -6.69 -17.87
CA PRO A 206 12.66 -7.50 -16.90
C PRO A 206 12.94 -7.12 -15.44
N ILE A 207 14.19 -6.80 -15.11
CA ILE A 207 14.60 -6.45 -13.74
C ILE A 207 13.92 -5.13 -13.32
N ILE A 208 13.98 -4.13 -14.20
CA ILE A 208 13.32 -2.84 -14.00
C ILE A 208 11.79 -3.02 -13.90
N SER A 209 11.21 -3.81 -14.79
CA SER A 209 9.77 -4.11 -14.83
C SER A 209 9.28 -4.79 -13.56
N PHE A 210 10.01 -5.79 -13.07
CA PHE A 210 9.65 -6.51 -11.85
C PHE A 210 9.70 -5.60 -10.62
N LYS A 211 10.75 -4.77 -10.52
CA LYS A 211 10.89 -3.79 -9.42
C LYS A 211 9.73 -2.80 -9.39
N LEU A 212 9.29 -2.33 -10.57
CA LEU A 212 8.17 -1.42 -10.71
C LEU A 212 6.83 -2.02 -10.26
N ILE A 213 6.54 -3.22 -10.77
CA ILE A 213 5.34 -3.98 -10.44
C ILE A 213 5.31 -4.25 -8.93
N PHE A 214 6.43 -4.69 -8.36
CA PHE A 214 6.52 -4.96 -6.93
C PHE A 214 6.25 -3.70 -6.10
N ILE A 215 6.90 -2.57 -6.40
CA ILE A 215 6.71 -1.30 -5.66
C ILE A 215 5.24 -0.86 -5.68
N GLY A 216 4.59 -0.89 -6.84
CA GLY A 216 3.19 -0.44 -6.91
C GLY A 216 2.21 -1.44 -6.30
N ILE A 217 2.47 -2.76 -6.33
CA ILE A 217 1.67 -3.75 -5.58
C ILE A 217 1.80 -3.52 -4.07
N VAL A 218 3.03 -3.36 -3.55
CA VAL A 218 3.24 -3.09 -2.12
C VAL A 218 2.53 -1.81 -1.70
N TYR A 219 2.61 -0.76 -2.51
CA TYR A 219 1.94 0.50 -2.22
C TYR A 219 0.41 0.37 -2.28
N GLN A 220 -0.15 -0.31 -3.28
CA GLN A 220 -1.61 -0.52 -3.30
C GLN A 220 -2.09 -1.39 -2.15
N ASN A 221 -1.33 -2.38 -1.74
CA ASN A 221 -1.65 -3.16 -0.54
C ASN A 221 -1.61 -2.27 0.73
N LYS A 222 -0.68 -1.31 0.80
CA LYS A 222 -0.65 -0.33 1.89
C LYS A 222 -1.89 0.57 1.87
N LEU A 223 -2.28 1.09 0.71
CA LEU A 223 -3.49 1.91 0.56
C LEU A 223 -4.75 1.12 0.87
N TYR A 224 -4.86 -0.11 0.38
CA TYR A 224 -5.97 -1.00 0.70
C TYR A 224 -6.09 -1.25 2.21
N ARG A 225 -4.96 -1.48 2.90
CA ARG A 225 -4.95 -1.57 4.37
C ARG A 225 -5.38 -0.27 5.04
N GLN A 226 -5.00 0.88 4.50
CA GLN A 226 -5.39 2.19 5.04
C GLN A 226 -6.87 2.50 4.78
N SER A 227 -7.40 2.19 3.60
CA SER A 227 -8.83 2.35 3.29
C SER A 227 -9.67 1.38 4.10
N PHE A 228 -9.24 0.12 4.24
CA PHE A 228 -9.88 -0.85 5.11
C PHE A 228 -9.87 -0.39 6.59
N ARG A 229 -8.77 0.21 7.05
CA ARG A 229 -8.72 0.87 8.36
C ARG A 229 -9.64 2.08 8.42
N GLN A 230 -9.77 2.88 7.37
CA GLN A 230 -10.67 4.03 7.33
C GLN A 230 -12.15 3.64 7.31
N GLU A 231 -12.51 2.59 6.57
CA GLU A 231 -13.85 2.00 6.59
C GLU A 231 -14.18 1.42 7.97
N SER A 232 -13.17 0.85 8.64
CA SER A 232 -13.24 0.48 10.06
C SER A 232 -13.13 1.67 11.04
N ASN A 233 -12.72 2.86 10.58
CA ASN A 233 -12.64 4.11 11.35
C ASN A 233 -13.80 5.08 11.01
N ASN A 234 -14.82 4.65 10.25
CA ASN A 234 -16.16 5.18 10.56
C ASN A 234 -16.32 4.90 12.05
N THR A 235 -16.53 5.98 12.80
CA THR A 235 -16.23 6.19 14.22
C THR A 235 -16.93 5.24 15.17
N TYR A 236 -16.81 3.93 14.99
CA TYR A 236 -17.40 2.94 15.87
C TYR A 236 -16.40 2.70 16.99
N ILE A 237 -16.76 3.13 18.20
CA ILE A 237 -16.13 2.61 19.40
C ILE A 237 -16.27 1.10 19.33
N ASN A 238 -15.15 0.42 19.08
CA ASN A 238 -15.13 -1.02 19.12
C ASN A 238 -15.30 -1.41 20.58
N VAL A 239 -16.29 -2.27 20.85
CA VAL A 239 -16.56 -2.75 22.20
C VAL A 239 -16.08 -4.16 22.36
N HIS A 240 -15.59 -4.47 23.55
CA HIS A 240 -15.05 -5.77 23.88
C HIS A 240 -15.40 -6.16 25.32
N THR A 241 -15.69 -7.46 25.56
CA THR A 241 -15.99 -8.01 26.89
C THR A 241 -14.75 -8.59 27.55
N THR A 242 -14.29 -7.99 28.64
CA THR A 242 -13.22 -8.57 29.45
C THR A 242 -13.78 -9.25 30.70
N LEU A 243 -13.17 -10.38 31.08
CA LEU A 243 -13.41 -11.06 32.35
C LEU A 243 -12.14 -11.06 33.17
N LEU A 244 -12.20 -10.52 34.38
CA LEU A 244 -11.10 -10.49 35.33
C LEU A 244 -11.41 -11.41 36.52
N SER A 245 -10.48 -12.30 36.86
CA SER A 245 -10.62 -13.28 37.95
C SER A 245 -9.48 -13.21 38.98
N SER A 246 -8.76 -12.08 39.04
CA SER A 246 -7.53 -11.89 39.82
C SER A 246 -7.75 -11.08 41.11
N SER A 247 -6.94 -11.34 42.14
CA SER A 247 -6.84 -10.47 43.32
C SER A 247 -6.36 -9.05 42.97
N HIS A 248 -5.70 -8.87 41.82
CA HIS A 248 -5.15 -7.62 41.32
C HIS A 248 -6.13 -6.82 40.45
N THR A 249 -7.44 -7.02 40.63
CA THR A 249 -8.47 -6.38 39.77
C THR A 249 -8.36 -4.85 39.77
N HIS A 250 -8.02 -4.21 40.90
CA HIS A 250 -7.86 -2.75 40.98
C HIS A 250 -6.69 -2.24 40.12
N GLU A 251 -5.52 -2.88 40.19
CA GLU A 251 -4.35 -2.49 39.40
C GLU A 251 -4.62 -2.62 37.89
N ILE A 252 -5.33 -3.69 37.50
CA ILE A 252 -5.71 -3.89 36.10
C ILE A 252 -6.70 -2.82 35.64
N ILE A 253 -7.66 -2.41 36.48
CA ILE A 253 -8.60 -1.32 36.16
C ILE A 253 -7.85 -0.01 35.94
N GLU A 254 -6.91 0.34 36.82
CA GLU A 254 -6.09 1.55 36.63
C GLU A 254 -5.29 1.50 35.33
N LEU A 255 -4.71 0.34 34.99
CA LEU A 255 -4.01 0.15 33.73
C LEU A 255 -4.93 0.34 32.51
N ILE A 256 -6.18 -0.15 32.59
CA ILE A 256 -7.19 0.04 31.53
C ILE A 256 -7.52 1.53 31.35
N LEU A 257 -7.68 2.28 32.46
CA LEU A 257 -7.92 3.73 32.43
C LEU A 257 -6.73 4.51 31.85
N GLN A 258 -5.49 4.17 32.26
CA GLN A 258 -4.27 4.78 31.71
C GLN A 258 -4.14 4.56 30.20
N ARG A 259 -4.66 3.43 29.70
CA ARG A 259 -4.69 3.07 28.28
C ARG A 259 -5.91 3.65 27.57
N GLN A 260 -6.61 4.58 28.21
CA GLN A 260 -7.76 5.35 27.71
C GLN A 260 -8.83 4.45 27.09
N PHE A 261 -9.15 3.35 27.76
CA PHE A 261 -10.37 2.60 27.49
C PHE A 261 -11.52 3.24 28.24
N ILE A 262 -12.68 3.26 27.60
CA ILE A 262 -13.93 3.69 28.21
C ILE A 262 -14.64 2.46 28.77
N PHE A 263 -14.83 2.43 30.09
CA PHE A 263 -15.77 1.51 30.72
C PHE A 263 -17.22 1.92 30.39
N ILE A 264 -17.89 1.16 29.52
CA ILE A 264 -19.28 1.42 29.10
C ILE A 264 -20.26 0.81 30.10
N LYS A 265 -20.02 -0.45 30.47
CA LYS A 265 -20.85 -1.19 31.41
C LYS A 265 -19.99 -2.14 32.22
N SER A 266 -20.28 -2.26 33.52
CA SER A 266 -19.52 -3.13 34.41
C SER A 266 -20.44 -3.94 35.31
N LYS A 267 -20.07 -5.20 35.57
CA LYS A 267 -20.81 -6.07 36.48
C LYS A 267 -19.89 -7.08 37.13
N ARG A 268 -20.03 -7.24 38.45
CA ARG A 268 -19.42 -8.34 39.19
C ARG A 268 -20.45 -9.46 39.34
N LEU A 269 -20.07 -10.68 38.96
CA LEU A 269 -20.96 -11.84 39.03
C LEU A 269 -20.18 -13.12 39.36
N GLN A 270 -20.87 -14.20 39.72
CA GLN A 270 -20.28 -15.53 39.86
C GLN A 270 -21.02 -16.50 38.94
N LEU A 271 -20.28 -17.22 38.11
CA LEU A 271 -20.85 -18.22 37.21
C LEU A 271 -21.03 -19.55 37.94
N ASN A 272 -22.15 -20.23 37.68
CA ASN A 272 -22.26 -21.65 38.01
C ASN A 272 -21.54 -22.48 36.91
N ARG A 273 -21.34 -23.78 37.16
CA ARG A 273 -20.62 -24.66 36.22
C ARG A 273 -21.33 -24.76 34.86
N GLU A 274 -22.66 -24.76 34.85
CA GLU A 274 -23.47 -24.85 33.64
C GLU A 274 -23.25 -23.64 32.74
N ARG A 275 -23.41 -22.43 33.29
CA ARG A 275 -23.24 -21.17 32.55
C ARG A 275 -21.78 -20.94 32.13
N ALA A 276 -20.81 -21.34 32.96
CA ALA A 276 -19.41 -21.33 32.55
C ALA A 276 -19.12 -22.33 31.40
N GLY A 277 -19.77 -23.50 31.41
CA GLY A 277 -19.69 -24.47 30.32
C GLY A 277 -20.32 -23.97 29.03
N GLU A 278 -21.47 -23.30 29.11
CA GLU A 278 -22.13 -22.67 27.97
C GLU A 278 -21.25 -21.61 27.32
N PHE A 279 -20.62 -20.75 28.13
CA PHE A 279 -19.70 -19.72 27.66
C PHE A 279 -18.48 -20.31 26.92
N TYR A 280 -17.88 -21.36 27.46
CA TYR A 280 -16.70 -22.02 26.87
C TYR A 280 -17.05 -23.21 25.95
N ARG A 281 -18.28 -23.31 25.45
CA ARG A 281 -18.76 -24.45 24.66
C ARG A 281 -17.87 -24.79 23.45
N GLU A 282 -17.24 -23.78 22.83
CA GLU A 282 -16.31 -23.95 21.71
C GLU A 282 -15.02 -24.70 22.08
N HIS A 283 -14.73 -24.84 23.37
CA HIS A 283 -13.60 -25.60 23.90
C HIS A 283 -14.01 -26.98 24.43
N GLN A 284 -15.27 -27.38 24.27
CA GLN A 284 -15.73 -28.71 24.66
C GLN A 284 -14.89 -29.79 23.95
N GLY A 285 -14.43 -30.79 24.71
CA GLY A 285 -13.54 -31.85 24.22
C GLY A 285 -12.05 -31.52 24.25
N LYS A 286 -11.64 -30.29 24.59
CA LYS A 286 -10.22 -29.96 24.85
C LYS A 286 -9.81 -30.46 26.24
N PHE A 287 -8.57 -30.93 26.37
CA PHE A 287 -8.05 -31.51 27.63
C PHE A 287 -8.11 -30.55 28.84
N PHE A 288 -8.12 -29.23 28.60
CA PHE A 288 -8.18 -28.21 29.65
C PHE A 288 -9.60 -27.72 29.97
N TYR A 289 -10.63 -28.15 29.22
CA TYR A 289 -11.99 -27.63 29.32
C TYR A 289 -12.58 -27.76 30.74
N SER A 290 -12.53 -28.96 31.32
CA SER A 290 -13.08 -29.22 32.65
C SER A 290 -12.41 -28.37 33.74
N ARG A 291 -11.10 -28.13 33.61
CA ARG A 291 -10.35 -27.27 34.53
C ARG A 291 -10.72 -25.80 34.37
N LEU A 292 -10.90 -25.33 33.13
CA LEU A 292 -11.30 -23.97 32.80
C LEU A 292 -12.70 -23.66 33.36
N VAL A 293 -13.69 -24.52 33.07
CA VAL A 293 -15.07 -24.37 33.56
C VAL A 293 -15.11 -24.41 35.09
N HIS A 294 -14.34 -25.31 35.71
CA HIS A 294 -14.27 -25.37 37.16
C HIS A 294 -13.70 -24.06 37.73
N TYR A 295 -12.56 -23.60 37.23
CA TYR A 295 -11.93 -22.37 37.73
C TYR A 295 -12.85 -21.14 37.59
N MET A 296 -13.51 -21.00 36.44
CA MET A 296 -14.41 -19.86 36.16
C MET A 296 -15.72 -19.89 36.96
N SER A 297 -16.04 -21.00 37.63
CA SER A 297 -17.19 -21.13 38.52
C SER A 297 -16.83 -21.13 40.02
N CYS A 298 -15.54 -21.16 40.36
CA CYS A 298 -15.07 -21.22 41.75
C CYS A 298 -15.25 -19.90 42.53
N GLY A 299 -15.40 -18.76 41.85
CA GLY A 299 -15.45 -17.47 42.54
C GLY A 299 -16.00 -16.35 41.66
N PRO A 300 -16.14 -15.13 42.23
CA PRO A 300 -16.65 -13.99 41.50
C PRO A 300 -15.66 -13.50 40.45
N ILE A 301 -16.20 -13.05 39.33
CA ILE A 301 -15.49 -12.43 38.22
C ILE A 301 -16.03 -11.01 37.99
N SER A 302 -15.16 -10.12 37.52
CA SER A 302 -15.56 -8.79 37.07
C SER A 302 -15.65 -8.81 35.54
N CYS A 303 -16.82 -8.47 35.02
CA CYS A 303 -17.11 -8.42 33.58
C CYS A 303 -17.30 -6.95 33.17
N HIS A 304 -16.62 -6.54 32.10
CA HIS A 304 -16.67 -5.15 31.62
C HIS A 304 -16.85 -5.09 30.11
N ILE A 305 -17.74 -4.22 29.66
CA ILE A 305 -17.81 -3.75 28.27
C ILE A 305 -16.88 -2.55 28.16
N LEU A 306 -15.79 -2.71 27.42
CA LEU A 306 -14.78 -1.67 27.21
C LEU A 306 -14.88 -1.13 25.79
N GLY A 307 -14.87 0.19 25.64
CA GLY A 307 -14.89 0.90 24.36
C GLY A 307 -13.58 1.65 24.09
N ARG A 308 -13.03 1.52 22.88
CA ARG A 308 -11.88 2.28 22.38
C ARG A 308 -11.76 2.11 20.85
N ASP A 309 -11.06 3.01 20.19
CA ASP A 309 -10.55 2.75 18.84
C ASP A 309 -9.62 1.52 18.87
N ASN A 310 -9.88 0.55 17.98
CA ASN A 310 -9.19 -0.75 17.94
C ASN A 310 -9.19 -1.52 19.29
N ALA A 311 -10.25 -1.39 20.11
CA ALA A 311 -10.32 -1.95 21.46
C ALA A 311 -9.89 -3.41 21.59
N ILE A 312 -10.34 -4.28 20.68
CA ILE A 312 -10.02 -5.72 20.71
C ILE A 312 -8.50 -5.93 20.57
N GLN A 313 -7.87 -5.29 19.59
CA GLN A 313 -6.44 -5.44 19.34
C GLN A 313 -5.61 -4.89 20.50
N GLU A 314 -5.96 -3.69 20.98
CA GLU A 314 -5.27 -3.03 22.09
C GLU A 314 -5.41 -3.85 23.38
N TRP A 315 -6.61 -4.33 23.70
CA TRP A 315 -6.85 -5.15 24.89
C TRP A 315 -6.05 -6.46 24.84
N ARG A 316 -6.04 -7.14 23.69
CA ARG A 316 -5.26 -8.37 23.50
C ARG A 316 -3.75 -8.12 23.63
N SER A 317 -3.24 -7.00 23.12
CA SER A 317 -1.84 -6.61 23.28
C SER A 317 -1.51 -6.36 24.75
N MET A 318 -2.41 -5.71 25.50
CA MET A 318 -2.27 -5.46 26.93
C MET A 318 -2.28 -6.76 27.74
N LEU A 319 -3.17 -7.69 27.38
CA LEU A 319 -3.26 -9.00 28.01
C LEU A 319 -1.97 -9.81 27.81
N GLY A 320 -1.39 -9.77 26.61
CA GLY A 320 -0.24 -10.59 26.25
C GLY A 320 -0.62 -12.02 25.83
N PRO A 321 0.37 -12.84 25.42
CA PRO A 321 0.11 -14.19 24.92
C PRO A 321 -0.60 -15.09 25.94
N THR A 322 -1.43 -16.03 25.47
CA THR A 322 -2.22 -16.91 26.36
C THR A 322 -1.37 -17.92 27.13
N LYS A 323 -0.18 -18.25 26.62
CA LYS A 323 0.76 -19.20 27.21
C LYS A 323 1.59 -18.51 28.29
N VAL A 324 1.12 -18.57 29.53
CA VAL A 324 1.66 -17.78 30.66
C VAL A 324 3.13 -18.10 30.90
N PHE A 325 3.50 -19.39 30.88
CA PHE A 325 4.90 -19.81 31.07
C PHE A 325 5.88 -19.17 30.09
N LYS A 326 5.46 -18.93 28.85
CA LYS A 326 6.27 -18.26 27.82
C LYS A 326 6.22 -16.74 27.98
N THR A 327 5.05 -16.24 28.34
CA THR A 327 4.75 -14.80 28.46
C THR A 327 5.55 -14.12 29.56
N ILE A 328 5.78 -14.80 30.70
CA ILE A 328 6.57 -14.26 31.81
C ILE A 328 8.00 -13.89 31.37
N PHE A 329 8.57 -14.58 30.37
CA PHE A 329 9.93 -14.29 29.88
C PHE A 329 9.94 -13.39 28.63
N GLU A 330 8.98 -13.55 27.72
CA GLU A 330 8.99 -12.83 26.43
C GLU A 330 8.21 -11.51 26.44
N ALA A 331 7.28 -11.36 27.38
CA ALA A 331 6.37 -10.22 27.46
C ALA A 331 5.99 -9.92 28.92
N GLU A 332 7.02 -9.79 29.77
CA GLU A 332 6.91 -9.55 31.22
C GLU A 332 6.05 -8.34 31.59
N ASN A 333 5.96 -7.34 30.71
CA ASN A 333 5.21 -6.10 30.93
C ASN A 333 3.70 -6.19 30.62
N THR A 334 3.22 -7.37 30.20
CA THR A 334 1.78 -7.59 29.91
C THR A 334 1.04 -8.07 31.14
N ILE A 335 -0.29 -7.94 31.18
CA ILE A 335 -1.11 -8.37 32.34
C ILE A 335 -0.85 -9.86 32.66
N ARG A 336 -0.76 -10.72 31.64
CA ARG A 336 -0.45 -12.15 31.82
C ARG A 336 0.99 -12.39 32.25
N GLY A 337 1.93 -11.55 31.83
CA GLY A 337 3.33 -11.62 32.26
C GLY A 337 3.49 -11.27 33.73
N GLN A 338 2.78 -10.24 34.21
CA GLN A 338 2.89 -9.75 35.57
C GLN A 338 2.08 -10.56 36.59
N HIS A 339 0.89 -11.03 36.20
CA HIS A 339 -0.06 -11.61 37.16
C HIS A 339 -0.48 -13.06 36.84
N GLY A 340 -0.15 -13.58 35.66
CA GLY A 340 -0.58 -14.91 35.22
C GLY A 340 0.06 -16.02 36.06
N VAL A 341 -0.74 -17.03 36.44
CA VAL A 341 -0.27 -18.18 37.23
C VAL A 341 -0.15 -19.44 36.37
N THR A 342 -1.14 -19.70 35.51
CA THR A 342 -1.14 -20.85 34.58
C THR A 342 -1.89 -20.47 33.29
N ASP A 343 -1.76 -21.27 32.22
CA ASP A 343 -2.51 -21.06 30.97
C ASP A 343 -4.04 -20.93 31.17
N THR A 344 -4.60 -21.63 32.16
CA THR A 344 -6.04 -21.55 32.50
C THR A 344 -6.36 -20.50 33.57
N ARG A 345 -5.35 -19.96 34.25
CA ARG A 345 -5.45 -18.91 35.27
C ARG A 345 -4.54 -17.75 34.88
N ASN A 346 -4.90 -17.09 33.78
CA ASN A 346 -4.11 -16.09 33.09
C ASN A 346 -4.68 -14.67 33.28
N CYS A 347 -5.39 -14.44 34.39
CA CYS A 347 -5.95 -13.16 34.86
C CYS A 347 -7.09 -12.56 34.04
N GLY A 348 -7.08 -12.69 32.71
CA GLY A 348 -7.97 -11.96 31.84
C GLY A 348 -8.38 -12.71 30.57
N HIS A 349 -9.67 -12.62 30.25
CA HIS A 349 -10.25 -13.03 28.97
C HIS A 349 -10.39 -11.84 28.02
N GLY A 350 -10.30 -12.11 26.72
CA GLY A 350 -10.81 -11.19 25.73
C GLY A 350 -11.09 -11.86 24.38
N SER A 351 -12.28 -11.59 23.85
CA SER A 351 -12.71 -11.79 22.47
C SER A 351 -11.58 -11.51 21.46
N ASP A 352 -11.63 -12.26 20.38
CA ASP A 352 -10.68 -12.26 19.28
C ASP A 352 -11.22 -11.54 18.03
N SER A 353 -12.52 -11.34 17.93
CA SER A 353 -13.20 -10.65 16.83
C SER A 353 -14.40 -9.85 17.30
N THR A 354 -14.94 -9.03 16.40
CA THR A 354 -16.16 -8.25 16.61
C THR A 354 -17.39 -9.13 16.84
N GLU A 355 -17.48 -10.25 16.11
CA GLU A 355 -18.59 -11.20 16.21
C GLU A 355 -18.56 -11.92 17.55
N THR A 356 -17.37 -12.34 18.00
CA THR A 356 -17.22 -12.96 19.31
C THR A 356 -17.50 -11.95 20.42
N ALA A 357 -17.03 -10.71 20.30
CA ALA A 357 -17.37 -9.64 21.25
C ALA A 357 -18.87 -9.41 21.37
N GLN A 358 -19.61 -9.31 20.26
CA GLN A 358 -21.07 -9.14 20.28
C GLN A 358 -21.80 -10.30 20.97
N ARG A 359 -21.39 -11.53 20.68
CA ARG A 359 -21.94 -12.74 21.31
C ARG A 359 -21.67 -12.75 22.82
N GLU A 360 -20.45 -12.44 23.22
CA GLU A 360 -20.05 -12.40 24.64
C GLU A 360 -20.75 -11.27 25.41
N ILE A 361 -20.89 -10.08 24.81
CA ILE A 361 -21.65 -8.97 25.39
C ILE A 361 -23.10 -9.40 25.65
N LYS A 362 -23.76 -9.98 24.63
CA LYS A 362 -25.15 -10.45 24.75
C LYS A 362 -25.32 -11.54 25.81
N PHE A 363 -24.28 -12.36 26.03
CA PHE A 363 -24.30 -13.42 27.04
C PHE A 363 -24.24 -12.89 28.49
N PHE A 364 -23.42 -11.86 28.73
CA PHE A 364 -23.24 -11.27 30.07
C PHE A 364 -24.20 -10.11 30.37
N PHE A 365 -24.60 -9.36 29.34
CA PHE A 365 -25.44 -8.15 29.39
C PHE A 365 -26.57 -8.25 28.34
N PRO A 366 -27.53 -9.18 28.49
CA PRO A 366 -28.62 -9.35 27.54
C PRO A 366 -29.50 -8.09 27.38
N GLU A 367 -29.52 -7.24 28.40
CA GLU A 367 -30.22 -5.95 28.43
C GLU A 367 -29.49 -4.82 27.68
N PHE A 368 -28.23 -5.03 27.29
CA PHE A 368 -27.42 -3.99 26.67
C PHE A 368 -27.77 -3.81 25.18
N ASP A 369 -28.25 -2.62 24.82
CA ASP A 369 -28.50 -2.25 23.42
C ASP A 369 -27.19 -1.84 22.74
N MET A 370 -26.71 -2.67 21.81
CA MET A 370 -25.51 -2.39 21.01
C MET A 370 -25.62 -1.09 20.21
N LYS A 371 -26.83 -0.63 19.85
CA LYS A 371 -26.99 0.65 19.13
C LYS A 371 -26.67 1.85 20.03
N SER A 372 -26.74 1.68 21.35
CA SER A 372 -26.40 2.73 22.32
C SER A 372 -24.91 3.08 22.33
N ILE A 373 -24.03 2.25 21.75
CA ILE A 373 -22.59 2.50 21.62
C ILE A 373 -22.32 3.80 20.86
N SER A 374 -23.14 4.13 19.86
CA SER A 374 -23.07 5.39 19.11
C SER A 374 -23.13 6.64 19.99
N LYS A 375 -23.75 6.55 21.17
CA LYS A 375 -23.75 7.65 22.14
C LYS A 375 -22.36 7.89 22.71
N TYR A 376 -21.58 6.83 22.90
CA TYR A 376 -20.21 6.88 23.40
C TYR A 376 -19.21 7.36 22.34
N GLU A 377 -19.51 7.20 21.05
CA GLU A 377 -18.66 7.68 19.93
C GLU A 377 -18.47 9.20 19.96
N ASN A 378 -19.52 9.94 20.33
CA ASN A 378 -19.46 11.39 20.55
C ASN A 378 -18.84 11.78 21.91
N LEU A 379 -18.62 10.81 22.81
CA LEU A 379 -18.13 11.04 24.18
C LEU A 379 -16.60 11.02 24.29
N LEU A 380 -15.87 10.47 23.31
CA LEU A 380 -14.40 10.63 23.23
C LEU A 380 -13.98 12.11 23.04
N ALA A 381 -14.91 12.97 22.59
CA ALA A 381 -14.73 14.42 22.47
C ALA A 381 -15.11 15.21 23.73
N ASN A 382 -15.78 14.59 24.71
CA ASN A 382 -16.30 15.25 25.91
C ASN A 382 -15.62 14.67 27.15
N ASN A 383 -15.34 15.51 28.16
CA ASN A 383 -14.67 15.11 29.42
C ASN A 383 -15.51 14.10 30.24
N LEU A 384 -15.45 12.82 29.87
CA LEU A 384 -16.09 11.73 30.62
C LEU A 384 -15.49 11.62 32.02
N VAL A 385 -16.36 11.42 33.01
CA VAL A 385 -15.95 11.18 34.40
C VAL A 385 -16.10 9.69 34.70
N PHE A 386 -15.01 9.05 35.16
CA PHE A 386 -15.05 7.66 35.58
C PHE A 386 -15.62 7.54 36.99
N ASN A 387 -16.78 6.89 37.11
CA ASN A 387 -17.39 6.59 38.40
C ASN A 387 -16.79 5.29 38.96
N ARG A 388 -16.01 5.43 40.05
CA ARG A 388 -15.27 4.32 40.67
C ARG A 388 -16.16 3.32 41.41
N ASP A 389 -17.36 3.72 41.85
CA ASP A 389 -18.24 2.84 42.62
C ASP A 389 -18.94 1.80 41.74
N ILE A 390 -19.35 2.23 40.54
CA ILE A 390 -20.01 1.35 39.56
C ILE A 390 -19.07 0.89 38.44
N LEU A 391 -17.85 1.45 38.37
CA LEU A 391 -16.85 1.20 37.33
C LEU A 391 -17.37 1.50 35.92
N GLU A 392 -18.02 2.63 35.72
CA GLU A 392 -18.56 3.07 34.42
C GLU A 392 -18.19 4.53 34.17
N HIS A 393 -17.92 4.88 32.90
CA HIS A 393 -17.79 6.27 32.50
C HIS A 393 -19.18 6.89 32.32
N GLN A 394 -19.37 8.05 32.91
CA GLN A 394 -20.59 8.81 32.85
C GLN A 394 -20.33 10.19 32.25
N LEU A 395 -21.38 10.75 31.66
CA LEU A 395 -21.38 12.16 31.29
C LEU A 395 -21.24 13.02 32.56
N PRO A 396 -20.46 14.12 32.52
CA PRO A 396 -20.47 15.08 33.60
C PRO A 396 -21.90 15.61 33.77
N SER A 397 -22.38 15.56 35.02
CA SER A 397 -23.72 15.99 35.45
C SER A 397 -23.95 17.49 35.25
#